data_AF-A0A925Z2W7-F1
#
_entry.id   AF-A0A925Z2W7-F1
#
_cell.length_a   1.000
_cell.length_b   1.000
_cell.length_c   1.000
_cell.angle_alpha   90.00
_cell.angle_beta   90.00
_cell.angle_gamma   90.00
#
_symmetry.space_group_name_H-M   'P 1'
#
loop_
_entity.id
_entity.type
_entity.pdbx_description
1 polymer ?
#
loop_
_entity_poly.entity_id
_entity_poly.type
_entity_poly.pdbx_seq_one_letter_code
_entity_poly.pdbx_strand_id
1 'polypeptide(L)' 'MRFTGTKNYVATDDLRVAVNAAITLERPLLIKGEPGTGKTVLAHEVAGAIGAPLIEWHVKSTTKA' A
#
# COMPACT_ATOMS: atom_id res chain seq x y z
N MET A 1 -10.12 -6.09 -9.58
CA MET A 1 -10.41 -5.62 -8.20
C MET A 1 -10.17 -4.12 -8.13
N ARG A 2 -10.95 -3.35 -7.36
CA ARG A 2 -10.78 -1.89 -7.25
C ARG A 2 -10.70 -1.44 -5.78
N PHE A 3 -9.66 -0.70 -5.43
CA PHE A 3 -9.50 -0.01 -4.16
C PHE A 3 -10.27 1.33 -4.21
N THR A 4 -11.21 1.52 -3.27
CA THR A 4 -12.03 2.74 -3.17
C THR A 4 -11.65 3.64 -1.99
N GLY A 5 -10.63 3.25 -1.20
CA GLY A 5 -10.38 3.81 0.12
C GLY A 5 -11.08 3.01 1.22
N THR A 6 -10.78 3.32 2.48
CA THR A 6 -11.37 2.64 3.64
C THR A 6 -11.82 3.67 4.68
N LYS A 7 -12.64 3.25 5.66
CA LYS A 7 -13.14 4.14 6.73
C LYS A 7 -12.02 4.82 7.52
N ASN A 8 -10.83 4.20 7.57
CA ASN A 8 -9.72 4.63 8.41
C ASN A 8 -8.58 5.27 7.63
N TYR A 9 -8.68 5.36 6.29
CA TYR A 9 -7.61 5.89 5.46
C TYR A 9 -8.14 6.80 4.34
N VAL A 10 -7.84 8.09 4.48
CA VAL A 10 -8.15 9.10 3.46
C VAL A 10 -7.05 9.06 2.39
N ALA A 11 -7.27 8.25 1.36
CA ALA A 11 -6.42 8.27 0.17
C ALA A 11 -6.78 9.48 -0.70
N THR A 12 -5.77 10.19 -1.19
CA THR A 12 -5.99 11.13 -2.30
C THR A 12 -6.45 10.38 -3.54
N ASP A 13 -7.13 11.08 -4.45
CA ASP A 13 -7.60 10.49 -5.71
C ASP A 13 -6.44 9.93 -6.53
N ASP A 14 -5.32 10.65 -6.58
CA ASP A 14 -4.10 10.20 -7.27
C ASP A 14 -3.55 8.90 -6.70
N LEU A 15 -3.52 8.77 -5.37
CA LEU A 15 -3.04 7.56 -4.71
C LEU A 15 -3.94 6.36 -5.04
N ARG A 16 -5.25 6.59 -5.04
CA ARG A 16 -6.25 5.58 -5.39
C ARG A 16 -6.10 5.14 -6.85
N VAL A 17 -5.83 6.06 -7.78
CA VAL A 17 -5.56 5.74 -9.18
C VAL A 17 -4.28 4.90 -9.30
N ALA A 18 -3.18 5.30 -8.64
CA ALA A 18 -1.91 4.58 -8.67
C ALA A 18 -2.03 3.14 -8.14
N VAL A 19 -2.73 2.95 -7.02
CA VAL A 19 -3.00 1.61 -6.45
C VAL A 19 -3.82 0.75 -7.41
N ASN A 20 -4.89 1.29 -7.98
CA ASN A 20 -5.74 0.56 -8.92
C ASN A 20 -5.00 0.20 -10.20
N ALA A 21 -4.14 1.09 -10.70
CA ALA A 21 -3.30 0.82 -11.86
C ALA A 21 -2.30 -0.30 -11.58
N ALA A 22 -1.63 -0.28 -10.42
CA ALA A 22 -0.69 -1.32 -10.01
C ALA A 22 -1.34 -2.70 -9.91
N ILE A 23 -2.54 -2.78 -9.31
CA ILE A 23 -3.35 -4.00 -9.22
C ILE A 23 -3.74 -4.49 -10.63
N THR A 24 -4.25 -3.59 -11.47
CA THR A 24 -4.77 -3.96 -12.80
C THR A 24 -3.67 -4.41 -13.75
N LEU A 25 -2.48 -3.81 -13.65
CA LEU A 25 -1.33 -4.11 -14.50
C LEU A 25 -0.46 -5.23 -13.93
N GLU A 26 -0.76 -5.72 -12.72
CA GLU A 26 0.08 -6.65 -11.97
C GLU A 26 1.54 -6.16 -11.86
N ARG A 27 1.70 -4.85 -11.64
CA ARG A 27 3.01 -4.21 -11.52
C ARG A 27 3.25 -3.74 -10.09
N PRO A 28 4.50 -3.83 -9.59
CA PRO A 28 4.84 -3.37 -8.25
C PRO A 28 4.66 -1.85 -8.12
N LEU A 29 4.22 -1.41 -6.94
CA LEU A 29 4.04 0.00 -6.59
C LEU A 29 4.97 0.37 -5.43
N LEU A 30 5.91 1.29 -5.68
CA LEU A 30 6.79 1.83 -4.64
C LEU A 30 6.23 3.15 -4.11
N ILE A 31 5.89 3.18 -2.82
CA ILE A 31 5.39 4.39 -2.16
C ILE A 31 6.52 5.08 -1.41
N LYS A 32 6.71 6.39 -1.67
CA LYS A 32 7.67 7.25 -0.98
C LYS A 32 6.93 8.37 -0.22
N GLY A 33 7.56 8.92 0.82
CA GLY A 33 7.06 10.08 1.55
C GLY A 33 7.68 10.21 2.94
N GLU A 34 7.43 11.34 3.59
CA GLU A 34 7.98 11.65 4.93
C GLU A 34 7.59 10.63 6.01
N PRO A 35 8.41 10.40 7.04
CA PRO A 35 8.02 9.57 8.19
C PRO A 35 6.68 10.00 8.77
N GLY A 36 5.81 9.04 9.10
CA GLY A 36 4.49 9.32 9.69
C GLY A 36 3.34 9.61 8.71
N THR A 37 3.55 9.61 7.39
CA THR A 37 2.48 9.89 6.40
C THR A 37 1.55 8.73 6.07
N GLY A 38 1.43 7.73 6.95
CA GLY A 38 0.46 6.62 6.79
C GLY A 38 0.79 5.60 5.70
N LYS A 39 2.04 5.52 5.21
CA LYS A 39 2.47 4.52 4.21
C LYS A 39 2.25 3.07 4.65
N THR A 40 2.55 2.76 5.91
CA THR A 40 2.32 1.42 6.47
C THR A 40 0.82 1.11 6.53
N VAL A 41 0.02 2.08 6.99
CA VAL A 41 -1.45 1.95 7.06
C VAL A 41 -2.04 1.70 5.67
N LEU A 42 -1.57 2.40 4.64
CA LEU A 42 -1.99 2.15 3.25
C LEU A 42 -1.82 0.69 2.85
N ALA A 43 -0.70 0.05 3.20
CA ALA A 43 -0.46 -1.35 2.85
C ALA A 43 -1.49 -2.29 3.50
N HIS A 44 -1.79 -2.08 4.79
CA HIS A 44 -2.84 -2.84 5.51
C HIS A 44 -4.22 -2.64 4.88
N GLU A 45 -4.59 -1.39 4.61
CA GLU A 45 -5.91 -1.05 4.09
C GLU A 45 -6.10 -1.56 2.66
N VAL A 46 -5.06 -1.51 1.82
CA VAL A 46 -5.10 -2.09 0.46
C VAL A 46 -5.22 -3.61 0.53
N ALA A 47 -4.41 -4.29 1.34
CA ALA A 47 -4.46 -5.74 1.50
C ALA A 47 -5.84 -6.21 2.01
N GLY A 48 -6.38 -5.53 3.03
CA GLY A 48 -7.71 -5.78 3.56
C GLY A 48 -8.82 -5.54 2.53
N ALA A 49 -8.74 -4.46 1.76
CA ALA A 49 -9.75 -4.12 0.74
C ALA A 49 -9.81 -5.13 -0.42
N ILE A 50 -8.69 -5.78 -0.75
CA ILE A 50 -8.64 -6.78 -1.83
C ILE A 50 -8.63 -8.22 -1.31
N GLY A 51 -8.66 -8.43 0.01
CA GLY A 51 -8.60 -9.76 0.62
C GLY A 51 -7.29 -10.51 0.36
N ALA A 52 -6.19 -9.78 0.17
CA ALA A 52 -4.87 -10.37 -0.06
C ALA A 52 -4.08 -10.54 1.25
N PRO A 53 -3.19 -11.54 1.33
CA PRO A 53 -2.25 -11.64 2.45
C PRO A 53 -1.29 -10.44 2.45
N LEU A 54 -1.10 -9.82 3.62
CA LEU A 54 -0.08 -8.81 3.83
C LEU A 54 1.20 -9.48 4.34
N ILE A 55 2.30 -9.29 3.61
CA ILE A 55 3.62 -9.76 4.03
C ILE A 55 4.41 -8.55 4.52
N GLU A 56 4.73 -8.55 5.81
CA GLU A 56 5.53 -7.50 6.43
C GLU A 56 6.98 -7.96 6.58
N TRP A 57 7.91 -7.14 6.08
CA TRP A 57 9.34 -7.37 6.30
C TRP A 57 10.00 -6.11 6.87
N HIS A 58 10.45 -6.22 8.12
CA HIS A 58 11.20 -5.18 8.80
C HIS A 58 12.68 -5.23 8.38
N VAL A 59 13.06 -4.36 7.44
CA VAL A 59 14.44 -4.26 6.92
C VAL A 59 15.26 -3.27 7.75
N LYS A 60 16.42 -3.70 8.24
CA LYS A 60 17.47 -2.90 8.89
C LYS A 60 18.76 -3.02 8.08
N SER A 61 19.72 -2.12 8.28
CA SER A 61 21.04 -2.20 7.64
C SER A 61 21.80 -3.48 7.98
N THR A 62 21.44 -4.14 9.08
CA THR A 62 21.99 -5.42 9.52
C THR A 62 21.17 -6.63 9.10
N THR A 63 20.03 -6.43 8.42
CA THR A 63 19.21 -7.53 7.92
C THR A 63 19.97 -8.25 6.81
N LYS A 64 20.23 -9.54 6.99
CA LYS A 64 20.73 -10.44 5.94
C LYS A 64 19.54 -11.19 5.35
N ALA A 65 19.53 -11.33 4.02
CA ALA A 65 18.55 -12.12 3.26
C ALA A 65 18.99 -13.59 3.21
#